data_AF-A0A5C6NY35-F1
#
_entry.id   AF-A0A5C6NY35-F1
#
_cell.length_a   1.000
_cell.length_b   1.000
_cell.length_c   1.000
_cell.angle_alpha   90.00
_cell.angle_beta   90.00
_cell.angle_gamma   90.00
#
_symmetry.space_group_name_H-M   'P 1'
#
loop_
_entity.id
_entity.type
_entity.pdbx_description
1 polymer ?
#
loop_
_entity_poly.entity_id
_entity_poly.type
_entity_poly.pdbx_seq_one_letter_code
_entity_poly.pdbx_strand_id
1 'polypeptide(L)' 'MPDQISVSEFLSETTEDYNSPTTSSFTTRMQSCRNTVNVLEEALDQDRTSLQKVKKSVKAIYNSGQGKAASSL' A
#
# COMPACT_ATOMS: atom_id res chain seq x y z
N MET A 1 -2.29 3.09 -12.88
CA MET A 1 -3.09 2.32 -11.90
C MET A 1 -2.35 1.03 -11.63
N PRO A 2 -2.39 0.47 -10.41
CA PRO A 2 -1.83 -0.84 -10.11
C PRO A 2 -2.32 -1.89 -11.12
N ASP A 3 -1.49 -2.86 -11.51
CA ASP A 3 -1.94 -3.96 -12.35
C ASP A 3 -2.97 -4.79 -11.58
N GLN A 4 -4.21 -4.75 -12.07
CA GLN A 4 -5.34 -5.48 -11.52
C GLN A 4 -5.75 -6.58 -12.50
N ILE A 5 -6.10 -7.74 -11.97
CA ILE A 5 -6.65 -8.85 -12.73
C ILE A 5 -8.06 -9.13 -12.22
N SER A 6 -9.04 -9.12 -13.11
CA SER A 6 -10.39 -9.56 -12.77
C SER A 6 -10.43 -11.07 -12.55
N VAL A 7 -11.47 -11.57 -11.87
CA VAL A 7 -11.67 -13.01 -11.68
C VAL A 7 -11.77 -13.73 -13.02
N SER A 8 -12.45 -13.15 -14.01
CA SER A 8 -12.56 -13.72 -15.36
C SER A 8 -11.21 -13.81 -16.08
N GLU A 9 -10.38 -12.77 -15.98
CA GLU A 9 -9.03 -12.79 -16.57
C GLU A 9 -8.14 -13.81 -15.87
N PHE A 10 -8.23 -13.93 -14.55
CA PHE A 10 -7.47 -14.94 -13.80
C PHE A 10 -7.85 -16.37 -14.21
N LEU A 11 -9.15 -16.65 -14.37
CA LEU A 11 -9.63 -17.94 -14.85
C LEU A 11 -9.15 -18.23 -16.28
N SER A 12 -9.15 -17.21 -17.16
CA SER A 12 -8.63 -17.33 -18.52
C SER A 12 -7.14 -17.66 -18.53
N GLU A 13 -6.32 -16.90 -17.78
CA GLU A 13 -4.88 -17.15 -17.65
C GLU A 13 -4.60 -18.54 -17.07
N THR A 14 -5.35 -18.98 -16.07
CA THR A 14 -5.19 -20.32 -15.47
C THR A 14 -5.57 -21.43 -16.46
N THR A 15 -6.61 -21.20 -17.26
CA THR A 15 -7.06 -22.16 -18.27
C THR A 15 -6.06 -22.26 -19.42
N GLU A 16 -5.50 -21.13 -19.86
CA GLU A 16 -4.43 -21.09 -20.86
C GLU A 16 -3.15 -21.76 -20.35
N ASP A 17 -2.77 -21.51 -19.09
CA ASP A 17 -1.63 -22.16 -18.43
C ASP A 17 -1.76 -23.69 -18.40
N TYR A 18 -2.96 -24.18 -18.10
CA TYR A 18 -3.25 -25.61 -18.12
C TYR A 18 -3.16 -26.21 -19.53
N ASN A 19 -3.74 -25.54 -20.53
CA ASN A 19 -3.80 -26.06 -21.89
C ASN A 19 -2.48 -25.95 -22.65
N SER A 20 -1.71 -24.88 -22.39
CA SER A 20 -0.46 -24.56 -23.08
C SER A 20 0.58 -23.97 -22.11
N PRO A 21 1.19 -24.79 -21.24
CA PRO A 21 2.09 -24.33 -20.18
C PRO A 21 3.31 -23.54 -20.69
N THR A 22 3.75 -23.81 -21.92
CA THR A 22 4.95 -23.19 -22.51
C THR A 22 4.69 -21.82 -23.15
N THR A 23 3.44 -21.47 -23.45
CA THR A 23 3.07 -20.18 -24.08
C THR A 23 2.27 -19.27 -23.17
N SER A 24 1.76 -19.80 -22.06
CA SER A 24 1.02 -19.04 -21.06
C SER A 24 1.83 -17.90 -20.46
N SER A 25 1.14 -16.80 -20.16
CA SER A 25 1.71 -15.62 -19.49
C SER A 25 1.48 -15.61 -17.97
N PHE A 26 0.81 -16.65 -17.45
CA PHE A 26 0.32 -16.70 -16.07
C PHE A 26 1.40 -16.37 -15.03
N THR A 27 2.59 -16.97 -15.16
CA THR A 27 3.69 -16.75 -14.21
C THR A 27 4.15 -15.29 -14.18
N THR A 28 4.29 -14.66 -15.35
CA THR A 28 4.64 -13.24 -15.49
C THR A 28 3.53 -12.34 -14.97
N ARG A 29 2.29 -12.59 -15.39
CA ARG A 29 1.12 -11.78 -14.98
C ARG A 29 0.92 -11.82 -13.46
N MET A 30 1.03 -12.99 -12.86
CA MET A 30 0.97 -13.15 -11.39
C MET A 30 2.14 -12.51 -10.67
N GLN A 31 3.33 -12.50 -11.26
CA GLN A 31 4.45 -11.76 -10.68
C GLN A 31 4.20 -10.25 -10.68
N SER A 32 3.67 -9.69 -11.77
CA SER A 32 3.29 -8.27 -11.83
C SER A 32 2.22 -7.90 -10.79
N CYS A 33 1.22 -8.76 -10.61
CA CYS A 33 0.20 -8.56 -9.55
C CYS A 33 0.83 -8.56 -8.15
N ARG A 34 1.75 -9.50 -7.84
CA ARG A 34 2.47 -9.53 -6.57
C ARG A 34 3.32 -8.28 -6.36
N ASN A 35 4.06 -7.86 -7.37
CA ASN A 35 4.89 -6.64 -7.30
C ASN A 35 4.03 -5.41 -7.02
N THR A 36 2.87 -5.34 -7.66
CA THR A 36 1.90 -4.25 -7.45
C THR A 36 1.40 -4.21 -6.00
N VAL A 37 1.06 -5.37 -5.42
CA VAL A 37 0.68 -5.45 -3.99
C VAL A 37 1.81 -4.96 -3.10
N ASN A 38 3.05 -5.40 -3.32
CA ASN A 38 4.20 -4.96 -2.52
C ASN A 38 4.38 -3.43 -2.56
N VAL A 39 4.28 -2.82 -3.75
CA VAL A 39 4.39 -1.36 -3.90
C VAL A 39 3.28 -0.63 -3.13
N LEU A 40 2.06 -1.16 -3.14
CA LEU A 40 0.95 -0.60 -2.37
C LEU A 40 1.18 -0.74 -0.86
N GLU A 41 1.70 -1.87 -0.40
CA GLU A 41 2.06 -2.08 1.00
C GLU A 41 3.14 -1.09 1.46
N GLU A 42 4.20 -0.90 0.67
CA GLU A 42 5.26 0.07 0.93
C GLU A 42 4.72 1.51 1.02
N ALA A 43 3.82 1.89 0.10
CA ALA A 43 3.18 3.21 0.11
C ALA A 43 2.32 3.42 1.38
N LEU A 44 1.54 2.41 1.77
CA LEU A 44 0.72 2.47 2.98
C LEU A 44 1.58 2.58 4.25
N ASP A 45 2.70 1.88 4.33
CA ASP A 45 3.64 2.00 5.45
C ASP A 45 4.31 3.38 5.51
N GLN A 46 4.60 3.98 4.35
CA GLN A 46 5.10 5.34 4.26
C GLN A 46 4.06 6.37 4.73
N ASP A 47 2.80 6.21 4.32
CA ASP A 47 1.69 7.06 4.76
C ASP A 47 1.47 6.93 6.27
N ARG A 48 1.46 5.70 6.79
CA ARG A 48 1.37 5.43 8.23
C ARG A 48 2.48 6.15 8.99
N THR A 49 3.71 6.06 8.51
CA THR A 49 4.87 6.72 9.14
C THR A 49 4.71 8.24 9.12
N SER A 50 4.26 8.80 8.01
CA SER A 50 4.00 10.24 7.85
C SER A 50 2.90 10.72 8.81
N LEU A 51 1.80 9.97 8.92
CA LEU A 51 0.72 10.26 9.87
C LEU A 51 1.19 10.20 11.33
N GLN A 52 2.06 9.25 11.70
CA GLN A 52 2.65 9.22 13.04
C GLN A 52 3.48 10.46 13.34
N LYS A 53 4.25 10.96 12.36
CA LYS A 53 5.01 12.22 12.51
C LYS A 53 4.07 13.40 12.71
N VAL A 54 3.03 13.52 11.88
CA VAL A 54 2.01 14.57 12.01
C VAL A 54 1.36 14.53 13.39
N LYS A 55 0.94 13.35 13.85
CA LYS A 55 0.35 13.16 15.19
C LYS A 55 1.29 13.65 16.31
N LYS A 56 2.58 13.33 16.22
CA LYS A 56 3.59 13.80 17.19
C LYS A 56 3.72 15.32 17.16
N SER A 57 3.80 15.92 15.97
CA SER A 57 3.89 17.37 15.81
C SER A 57 2.67 18.09 16.40
N VAL A 58 1.45 17.61 16.11
CA VAL A 58 0.21 18.16 16.68
C VAL A 58 0.22 18.09 18.21
N LYS A 59 0.63 16.95 18.78
CA LYS A 59 0.73 16.80 20.24
C LYS A 59 1.73 17.78 20.85
N ALA A 60 2.87 17.99 20.20
CA ALA A 60 3.88 18.94 20.66
C ALA A 60 3.34 20.39 20.65
N ILE A 61 2.65 20.79 19.57
CA ILE A 61 2.00 22.10 19.47
C ILE A 61 0.99 22.29 20.61
N TYR A 62 0.08 21.35 20.81
CA TYR A 62 -0.92 21.40 21.87
C TYR A 62 -0.30 21.52 23.28
N ASN A 63 0.72 20.70 23.57
CA ASN A 63 1.41 20.74 24.86
C ASN A 63 2.15 22.06 25.08
N SER A 64 2.79 22.62 24.05
CA SER A 64 3.46 23.93 24.14
C SER A 64 2.48 25.07 24.40
N GLY A 65 1.25 24.98 23.88
CA GLY A 65 0.18 25.94 24.14
C GLY A 65 -0.30 25.89 25.60
N GLN A 66 -0.49 24.68 26.15
CA GLN A 66 -0.85 24.51 27.57
C GLN A 66 0.25 25.00 28.53
N GLY A 67 1.52 24.70 28.24
CA GLY A 67 2.63 25.13 29.08
C GLY A 67 2.74 26.66 29.20
N LYS A 68 2.45 27.39 28.12
CA LYS A 68 2.44 28.87 28.11
C LYS A 68 1.26 29.48 28.87
N ALA A 69 0.09 28.83 28.83
CA ALA A 69 -1.08 29.28 29.59
C ALA A 69 -0.88 29.10 31.11
N ALA A 70 -0.22 28.01 31.53
CA ALA A 70 0.09 27.75 32.94
C ALA A 70 1.20 28.65 33.51
N SER A 71 2.16 29.09 32.69
CA SER A 71 3.24 29.98 33.12
C SER A 71 2.87 31.47 33.16
N SER A 72 1.64 31.82 32.74
CA SER A 72 1.15 33.21 32.69
C SER A 72 0.17 33.54 33.83
N LEU A 73 0.00 32.62 34.80
CA LEU A 73 -0.76 32.76 36.05
C LEU A 73 0.22 32.71 37.23
#